data_AF-A0A8C8RN41-F1
#
_entry.id   AF-A0A8C8RN41-F1
#
_cell.length_a   1.000
_cell.length_b   1.000
_cell.length_c   1.000
_cell.angle_alpha   90.00
_cell.angle_beta   90.00
_cell.angle_gamma   90.00
#
_symmetry.space_group_name_H-M   'P 1'
#
loop_
_entity.id
_entity.type
_entity.pdbx_description
1 polymer ?
#
loop_
_entity_poly.entity_id
_entity_poly.type
_entity_poly.pdbx_seq_one_letter_code
_entity_poly.pdbx_strand_id
1 'polypeptide(L)'
;VAYIFPHGIKSAGVINTITPGGYALAGAAAFSGSVTHTLSTALLAFEMTGQIAHILPVTVAVLIANAIAQKFQPSFYDGTIIVKKLPYLPRIRSRHIG
;
A
#
# COMPACT_ATOMS: atom_id res chain seq x y z
N VAL A 1 12.33 -4.65 12.23
CA VAL A 1 13.24 -3.47 12.18
C VAL A 1 13.74 -3.08 13.57
N ALA A 2 12.88 -2.85 14.57
CA ALA A 2 13.31 -2.50 15.94
C ALA A 2 14.22 -3.54 16.61
N TYR A 3 14.02 -4.85 16.34
CA TYR A 3 14.90 -5.90 16.85
C TYR A 3 16.29 -5.95 16.17
N ILE A 4 16.38 -5.46 14.92
CA ILE A 4 17.61 -5.54 14.11
C ILE A 4 18.57 -4.40 14.44
N PHE A 5 18.04 -3.25 14.91
CA PHE A 5 18.83 -2.09 15.33
C PHE A 5 18.40 -1.63 16.74
N PRO A 6 18.92 -2.29 17.80
CA PRO A 6 18.52 -1.98 19.18
C PRO A 6 18.97 -0.57 19.64
N HIS A 7 19.92 0.06 18.95
CA HIS A 7 20.43 1.39 19.26
C HIS A 7 19.92 2.48 18.31
N GLY A 8 18.90 2.20 17.49
CA GLY A 8 18.36 3.16 16.52
C GLY A 8 19.28 3.42 15.32
N ILE A 9 18.83 4.28 14.40
CA ILE A 9 19.61 4.67 13.22
C ILE A 9 20.37 5.96 13.57
N LYS A 10 21.70 5.95 13.46
CA LYS A 10 22.51 7.16 13.62
C LYS A 10 22.33 8.04 12.38
N SER A 11 21.69 9.20 12.54
CA SER A 11 21.62 10.22 11.49
C SER A 11 22.19 11.53 12.04
N ALA A 12 23.30 11.99 11.46
CA ALA A 12 23.95 13.27 11.78
C ALA A 12 24.27 13.50 13.28
N GLY A 13 24.68 12.46 14.01
CA GLY A 13 25.06 12.57 15.42
C GLY A 13 23.91 12.44 16.44
N VAL A 14 22.66 12.37 15.98
CA VAL A 14 21.48 12.11 16.82
C VAL A 14 21.05 10.65 16.66
N ILE A 15 20.78 9.99 17.79
CA ILE A 15 20.25 8.63 17.82
C ILE A 15 18.74 8.72 17.62
N ASN A 16 18.28 8.41 16.39
CA ASN A 16 16.86 8.34 16.10
C ASN A 16 16.35 6.93 16.38
N THR A 17 15.52 6.80 17.42
CA THR A 17 14.83 5.55 17.72
C THR A 17 13.79 5.29 16.61
N ILE A 18 13.76 4.06 16.12
CA ILE A 18 12.86 3.68 15.03
C ILE A 18 11.47 3.46 15.63
N THR A 19 10.53 4.36 15.35
CA THR A 19 9.13 4.18 15.75
C THR A 19 8.45 3.18 14.81
N PRO A 20 8.14 1.95 15.25
CA PRO A 20 7.59 0.92 14.38
C PRO A 20 6.19 1.27 13.84
N GLY A 21 5.46 2.15 14.53
CA GLY A 21 4.11 2.57 14.15
C GLY A 21 4.03 3.20 12.75
N GLY A 22 4.99 4.06 12.38
CA GLY A 22 5.00 4.71 11.06
C GLY A 22 5.23 3.71 9.92
N TYR A 23 6.08 2.70 10.14
CA TYR A 23 6.32 1.64 9.16
C TYR A 23 5.15 0.67 9.06
N ALA A 24 4.50 0.36 10.18
CA ALA A 24 3.29 -0.47 10.20
C ALA A 24 2.15 0.20 9.40
N LEU A 25 1.96 1.51 9.61
CA LEU A 25 0.98 2.31 8.86
C LEU A 25 1.30 2.32 7.36
N ALA A 26 2.57 2.55 6.99
CA ALA A 26 3.01 2.52 5.61
C ALA A 26 2.71 1.19 4.91
N GLY A 27 2.97 0.07 5.60
CA GLY A 27 2.67 -1.27 5.10
C GLY A 27 1.18 -1.53 4.95
N ALA A 28 0.37 -1.12 5.94
CA ALA A 28 -1.09 -1.26 5.89
C ALA A 28 -1.70 -0.46 4.73
N ALA A 29 -1.25 0.78 4.52
CA ALA A 29 -1.68 1.62 3.41
C ALA A 29 -1.30 1.03 2.05
N ALA A 30 -0.06 0.58 1.91
CA ALA A 30 0.44 -0.01 0.66
C ALA A 30 -0.30 -1.30 0.30
N PHE A 31 -0.54 -2.18 1.27
CA PHE A 31 -1.28 -3.42 1.03
C PHE A 31 -2.73 -3.13 0.61
N SER A 32 -3.45 -2.28 1.35
CA SER A 32 -4.83 -1.93 1.05
C SER A 32 -4.98 -1.25 -0.32
N GLY A 33 -4.04 -0.35 -0.67
CA GLY A 33 -3.99 0.26 -2.00
C GLY A 33 -3.77 -0.77 -3.10
N SER A 34 -2.88 -1.73 -2.86
CA SER A 34 -2.49 -2.74 -3.86
C SER A 34 -3.63 -3.71 -4.18
N VAL A 35 -4.44 -4.08 -3.19
CA VAL A 35 -5.57 -5.01 -3.37
C VAL A 35 -6.73 -4.33 -4.11
N THR A 36 -6.91 -3.03 -3.89
CA THR A 36 -8.00 -2.25 -4.48
C THR A 36 -7.62 -1.54 -5.78
N HIS A 37 -6.33 -1.48 -6.11
CA HIS A 37 -5.75 -0.64 -7.17
C HIS A 37 -6.03 0.86 -6.98
N THR A 38 -6.01 1.34 -5.73
CA THR A 38 -6.29 2.75 -5.41
C THR A 38 -5.12 3.43 -4.68
N LEU A 39 -4.92 4.71 -4.95
CA LEU A 39 -3.93 5.55 -4.25
C LEU A 39 -4.53 6.28 -3.03
N SER A 40 -5.86 6.31 -2.92
CA SER A 40 -6.59 6.98 -1.85
C SER A 40 -6.31 6.37 -0.47
N THR A 41 -5.92 5.09 -0.41
CA THR A 41 -5.53 4.41 0.84
C THR A 41 -4.33 5.05 1.52
N ALA A 42 -3.39 5.63 0.75
CA ALA A 42 -2.28 6.39 1.29
C ALA A 42 -2.77 7.67 1.97
N LEU A 43 -3.66 8.42 1.29
CA LEU A 43 -4.26 9.65 1.82
C LEU A 43 -5.06 9.38 3.10
N LEU A 44 -5.87 8.32 3.11
CA LEU A 44 -6.67 7.90 4.25
C LEU A 44 -5.77 7.57 5.47
N ALA A 45 -4.63 6.93 5.24
CA ALA A 45 -3.66 6.64 6.30
C ALA A 45 -3.01 7.92 6.86
N PHE A 46 -2.76 8.96 6.04
CA PHE A 46 -2.26 10.25 6.54
C PHE A 46 -3.32 11.02 7.32
N GLU A 47 -4.56 11.04 6.83
CA GLU A 47 -5.68 11.66 7.55
C GLU A 47 -5.87 11.03 8.93
N MET A 48 -5.80 9.69 9.01
CA MET A 48 -5.87 8.94 10.27
C MET A 48 -4.71 9.23 11.22
N THR A 49 -3.52 9.54 10.70
CA THR A 49 -2.32 9.78 11.52
C THR A 49 -2.18 11.26 11.93
N GLY A 50 -2.82 12.19 11.22
CA GLY A 50 -2.77 13.63 11.50
C GLY A 50 -1.41 14.30 11.27
N GLN A 51 -0.44 13.59 10.68
CA GLN A 51 0.92 14.08 10.42
C GLN A 51 1.33 13.84 8.97
N ILE A 52 1.53 14.92 8.23
CA ILE A 52 1.82 14.91 6.78
C ILE A 52 3.33 14.81 6.48
N ALA A 53 4.19 14.87 7.51
CA ALA A 53 5.65 14.93 7.34
C ALA A 53 6.26 13.70 6.64
N HIS A 54 5.57 12.54 6.68
CA HIS A 54 6.00 11.30 6.03
C HIS A 54 5.15 10.91 4.81
N ILE A 55 4.50 11.89 4.16
CA ILE A 55 3.57 11.64 3.04
C ILE A 55 4.24 11.03 1.80
N LEU A 56 5.40 11.56 1.42
CA LEU A 56 6.12 11.14 0.22
C LEU A 56 6.54 9.66 0.24
N PRO A 57 7.29 9.17 1.24
CA PRO A 57 7.77 7.79 1.23
C PRO A 57 6.64 6.76 1.26
N VAL A 58 5.55 7.05 1.99
CA VAL A 58 4.40 6.14 2.08
C VAL A 58 3.60 6.11 0.77
N THR A 59 3.41 7.25 0.11
CA THR A 59 2.72 7.29 -1.19
C THR A 59 3.54 6.57 -2.28
N VAL A 60 4.87 6.69 -2.26
CA VAL A 60 5.76 5.95 -3.16
C VAL A 60 5.66 4.45 -2.91
N ALA A 61 5.63 4.01 -1.66
CA ALA A 61 5.44 2.59 -1.33
C ALA A 61 4.11 2.04 -1.86
N VAL A 62 3.02 2.81 -1.72
CA VAL A 62 1.69 2.45 -2.23
C VAL A 62 1.67 2.41 -3.77
N LEU A 63 2.31 3.37 -4.43
CA LEU A 63 2.44 3.38 -5.90
C LEU A 63 3.15 2.13 -6.43
N ILE A 64 4.27 1.76 -5.81
CA ILE A 64 5.04 0.57 -6.19
C ILE A 64 4.20 -0.68 -5.97
N ALA A 65 3.54 -0.80 -4.81
CA ALA A 65 2.68 -1.93 -4.51
C ALA A 65 1.51 -2.05 -5.51
N ASN A 66 0.87 -0.93 -5.86
CA ASN A 66 -0.19 -0.87 -6.87
C ASN A 66 0.30 -1.24 -8.26
N ALA A 67 1.48 -0.77 -8.67
CA ALA A 67 2.05 -1.07 -9.98
C ALA A 67 2.35 -2.57 -10.14
N ILE A 68 2.85 -3.20 -9.07
CA ILE A 68 3.09 -4.64 -9.02
C ILE A 68 1.75 -5.39 -9.06
N ALA A 69 0.80 -5.07 -8.18
CA ALA A 69 -0.49 -5.74 -8.11
C ALA A 69 -1.26 -5.71 -9.44
N GLN A 70 -1.33 -4.53 -10.08
CA GLN A 70 -1.96 -4.35 -11.39
C GLN A 70 -1.32 -5.19 -12.51
N LYS A 71 -0.03 -5.53 -12.39
CA LYS A 71 0.68 -6.35 -13.37
C LYS A 71 0.35 -7.84 -13.21
N PHE A 72 0.13 -8.31 -11.99
CA PHE A 72 -0.03 -9.74 -11.70
C PHE A 72 -1.50 -10.18 -11.61
N GLN A 73 -2.42 -9.35 -11.12
CA GLN A 73 -3.80 -9.74 -10.84
C GLN A 73 -4.80 -8.61 -11.10
N PRO A 74 -6.05 -8.89 -11.50
CA PRO A 74 -7.14 -7.91 -11.44
C PRO A 74 -7.40 -7.43 -10.00
N SER A 75 -8.03 -6.26 -9.86
CA SER A 75 -8.41 -5.72 -8.55
C SER A 75 -9.32 -6.71 -7.81
N PHE A 76 -9.32 -6.69 -6.48
CA PHE A 76 -10.22 -7.53 -5.69
C PHE A 76 -11.70 -7.37 -6.07
N TYR A 77 -12.11 -6.14 -6.40
CA TYR A 77 -13.46 -5.84 -6.86
C TYR A 77 -13.76 -6.48 -8.22
N ASP A 78 -12.83 -6.35 -9.16
CA ASP A 78 -12.91 -6.96 -10.49
C ASP A 78 -12.97 -8.49 -10.41
N GLY A 79 -12.15 -9.10 -9.55
CA GLY A 79 -12.16 -10.55 -9.31
C GLY A 79 -13.50 -11.04 -8.78
N THR A 80 -14.13 -10.30 -7.86
CA THR A 80 -15.46 -10.65 -7.32
C THR A 80 -16.56 -10.54 -8.38
N ILE A 81 -16.50 -9.53 -9.25
CA ILE A 81 -17.45 -9.34 -10.36
C ILE A 81 -17.38 -10.50 -11.35
N ILE A 82 -16.17 -10.93 -11.72
CA ILE A 82 -15.94 -12.08 -12.61
C ILE A 82 -16.54 -13.35 -12.00
N VAL A 83 -16.24 -13.63 -10.72
CA VAL A 83 -16.74 -14.84 -10.03
C VAL A 83 -18.27 -14.84 -9.95
N LYS A 84 -18.89 -13.67 -9.72
CA LYS A 84 -20.36 -13.54 -9.66
C LYS A 84 -21.05 -13.46 -11.02
N LYS A 85 -20.31 -13.48 -12.15
CA LYS A 85 -20.83 -13.35 -13.52
C LYS A 85 -21.80 -12.19 -13.70
N LEU A 86 -21.52 -11.06 -13.06
CA LEU A 86 -22.37 -9.87 -13.19
C LEU A 86 -22.13 -9.21 -14.56
N PRO A 87 -23.17 -8.71 -15.25
CA PRO A 87 -23.01 -8.02 -16.51
C PRO A 87 -22.26 -6.70 -16.29
N TYR A 88 -20.95 -6.70 -16.59
CA TYR A 88 -20.06 -5.55 -16.48
C TYR A 88 -19.53 -5.19 -17.87
N LEU A 89 -19.78 -3.94 -18.29
CA LEU A 89 -19.50 -3.42 -19.64
C LEU A 89 -18.01 -3.11 -19.91
N PRO A 90 -17.23 -2.57 -18.95
CA PRO A 90 -15.81 -2.29 -19.16
C PRO A 90 -14.95 -3.55 -19.26
N ARG A 91 -13.87 -3.47 -20.05
CA ARG A 91 -12.91 -4.57 -20.22
C ARG A 91 -12.08 -4.77 -18.95
N ILE A 92 -12.57 -5.59 -18.04
CA ILE A 92 -11.79 -6.07 -16.90
C ILE A 92 -10.57 -6.82 -17.44
N ARG A 93 -9.39 -6.62 -16.84
CA ARG A 93 -8.18 -7.41 -17.12
C ARG A 93 -8.37 -8.83 -16.58
N SER A 94 -9.32 -9.56 -17.14
CA SER A 94 -9.50 -10.99 -16.92
C SER A 94 -8.33 -11.68 -17.60
N ARG A 95 -7.34 -12.11 -16.80
CA ARG A 95 -6.37 -13.09 -17.28
C ARG A 95 -7.22 -14.29 -17.68
N HIS A 96 -7.16 -14.64 -18.95
CA HIS A 96 -7.83 -15.80 -19.53
C HIS A 96 -7.57 -17.01 -18.62
N ILE A 97 -8.53 -17.34 -17.76
CA ILE A 97 -8.59 -18.62 -17.06
C ILE A 97 -9.10 -19.57 -18.15
N GLY A 98 -8.16 -20.07 -18.94
CA GLY A 98 -8.35 -21.29 -19.73
C GLY A 98 -8.34 -22.50 -18.83
#